data_AF-A0A1P8U5W3-F1
#
_entry.id   AF-A0A1P8U5W3-F1
#
_cell.length_a   1.000
_cell.length_b   1.000
_cell.length_c   1.000
_cell.angle_alpha   90.00
_cell.angle_beta   90.00
_cell.angle_gamma   90.00
#
_symmetry.space_group_name_H-M   'P 1'
#
loop_
_entity.id
_entity.type
_entity.pdbx_description
1 polymer ?
#
loop_
_entity_poly.entity_id
_entity_poly.type
_entity_poly.pdbx_seq_one_letter_code
_entity_poly.pdbx_strand_id
1 'polypeptide(L)'
;MSTTTALTPPPVAGPPTTPGSPGAPGSPEGPGRPPRRTTARVIAILAIVVGGILILGTVTAGIFSAVRAATLRTETFTADAAGIAALDIDISGASLTVEYGRDAALTVDGAAGDWRFERDGDVLRVTNERSWWTGWHWGGTDEAVLTLPSALQRTAIDAEFGVSGGVLHADGTYKDLDIELAAGSIELSGTAHDLDVDASAGRTVFDLDDVDTADIILSAGAVTGTLTGEAPTEVTADVSAGRLQLTLPDTAYAIASDVSAGEFRHTLTEDPASPHRVSVQVSAGAAILDRG
;
A
#
# COMPACT_ATOMS: atom_id res chain seq x y z
N MET A 1 12.65 -77.44 -13.85
CA MET A 1 13.84 -77.33 -14.74
C MET A 1 13.35 -77.10 -16.15
N SER A 2 14.10 -76.30 -16.91
CA SER A 2 13.96 -75.95 -18.34
C SER A 2 13.20 -74.67 -18.66
N THR A 3 14.01 -73.62 -18.83
CA THR A 3 13.80 -72.36 -19.56
C THR A 3 13.53 -72.59 -21.05
N THR A 4 12.82 -71.68 -21.72
CA THR A 4 13.04 -71.30 -23.14
C THR A 4 12.13 -70.13 -23.56
N THR A 5 12.80 -69.03 -23.92
CA THR A 5 12.56 -68.11 -25.06
C THR A 5 11.17 -67.48 -25.26
N ALA A 6 11.09 -66.17 -25.02
CA ALA A 6 10.00 -65.32 -25.52
C ALA A 6 10.39 -64.71 -26.88
N LEU A 7 9.57 -64.99 -27.89
CA LEU A 7 9.64 -64.46 -29.25
C LEU A 7 8.89 -63.11 -29.36
N THR A 8 9.47 -62.21 -30.16
CA THR A 8 8.98 -60.89 -30.61
C THR A 8 7.56 -60.92 -31.23
N PRO A 9 6.75 -59.86 -31.11
CA PRO A 9 5.31 -59.88 -31.44
C PRO A 9 5.01 -59.64 -32.93
N PRO A 10 3.88 -60.15 -33.46
CA PRO A 10 3.30 -59.69 -34.72
C PRO A 10 2.34 -58.49 -34.53
N PRO A 11 2.11 -57.68 -35.58
CA PRO A 11 1.31 -56.46 -35.50
C PRO A 11 -0.19 -56.79 -35.51
N VAL A 12 -0.98 -56.09 -34.70
CA VAL A 12 -2.45 -56.19 -34.75
C VAL A 12 -3.02 -55.10 -35.64
N ALA A 13 -3.69 -55.52 -36.71
CA ALA A 13 -4.43 -54.70 -37.65
C ALA A 13 -5.64 -54.02 -36.96
N GLY A 14 -5.93 -52.78 -37.37
CA GLY A 14 -7.02 -51.97 -36.83
C GLY A 14 -8.41 -52.49 -37.19
N PRO A 15 -9.44 -52.29 -36.35
CA PRO A 15 -10.83 -52.58 -36.69
C PRO A 15 -11.49 -51.47 -37.53
N PRO A 16 -12.59 -51.81 -38.25
CA PRO A 16 -13.12 -51.06 -39.38
C PRO A 16 -13.90 -49.79 -38.99
N THR A 17 -13.88 -48.81 -39.90
CA THR A 17 -14.71 -47.61 -39.85
C THR A 17 -16.18 -47.94 -40.14
N THR A 18 -17.07 -47.62 -39.21
CA THR A 18 -18.52 -47.58 -39.43
C THR A 18 -19.00 -46.13 -39.62
N PRO A 19 -19.89 -45.84 -40.61
CA PRO A 19 -20.37 -44.49 -40.90
C PRO A 19 -21.26 -43.90 -39.80
N GLY A 20 -21.27 -42.56 -39.76
CA GLY A 20 -21.69 -41.74 -38.64
C GLY A 20 -23.18 -41.75 -38.26
N SER A 21 -23.40 -41.36 -37.02
CA SER A 21 -24.71 -41.05 -36.45
C SER A 21 -24.73 -39.59 -35.96
N PRO A 22 -25.87 -38.87 -36.07
CA PRO A 22 -25.94 -37.41 -36.01
C PRO A 22 -25.65 -36.83 -34.62
N GLY A 23 -25.03 -35.64 -34.61
CA GLY A 23 -24.57 -34.93 -33.41
C GLY A 23 -25.65 -34.71 -32.36
N ALA A 24 -25.31 -35.03 -31.12
CA ALA A 24 -26.07 -34.63 -29.95
C ALA A 24 -25.91 -33.10 -29.72
N PRO A 25 -26.99 -32.38 -29.36
CA PRO A 25 -26.95 -30.94 -29.09
C PRO A 25 -26.00 -30.60 -27.94
N GLY A 26 -25.23 -29.53 -28.12
CA GLY A 26 -24.26 -29.03 -27.17
C GLY A 26 -24.86 -28.71 -25.80
N SER A 27 -24.11 -29.04 -24.75
CA SER A 27 -24.35 -28.59 -23.39
C SER A 27 -24.45 -27.06 -23.35
N PRO A 28 -25.36 -26.47 -22.55
CA PRO A 28 -25.41 -25.03 -22.35
C PRO A 28 -24.10 -24.53 -21.76
N GLU A 29 -23.50 -23.60 -22.49
CA GLU A 29 -22.38 -22.75 -22.09
C GLU A 29 -22.75 -22.04 -20.79
N GLY A 30 -22.07 -22.38 -19.69
CA GLY A 30 -22.21 -21.65 -18.43
C GLY A 30 -21.82 -20.18 -18.65
N PRO A 31 -22.41 -19.22 -17.92
CA PRO A 31 -22.10 -17.82 -18.10
C PRO A 31 -20.59 -17.59 -17.92
N GLY A 32 -19.99 -16.99 -18.95
CA GLY A 32 -18.56 -16.71 -19.01
C GLY A 32 -18.09 -15.98 -17.76
N ARG A 33 -17.02 -16.49 -17.17
CA ARG A 33 -16.28 -15.80 -16.12
C ARG A 33 -15.94 -14.39 -16.63
N PRO A 34 -16.26 -13.31 -15.88
CA PRO A 34 -15.92 -11.96 -16.34
C PRO A 34 -14.39 -11.87 -16.55
N PRO A 35 -13.95 -11.10 -17.54
CA PRO A 35 -12.53 -10.94 -17.81
C PRO A 35 -11.86 -10.32 -16.57
N ARG A 36 -10.94 -11.06 -15.95
CA ARG A 36 -10.00 -10.53 -14.95
C ARG A 36 -9.03 -9.58 -15.63
N ARG A 37 -9.47 -8.35 -15.82
CA ARG A 37 -8.66 -7.14 -16.01
C ARG A 37 -8.99 -6.35 -14.74
N THR A 38 -8.12 -6.24 -13.74
CA THR A 38 -6.95 -5.36 -13.73
C THR A 38 -6.12 -5.69 -12.47
N THR A 39 -5.15 -6.60 -12.55
CA THR A 39 -4.31 -6.96 -11.37
C THR A 39 -2.84 -7.15 -11.75
N ALA A 40 -2.47 -6.75 -12.97
CA ALA A 40 -1.12 -6.92 -13.49
C ALA A 40 -0.21 -5.69 -13.25
N ARG A 41 -0.74 -4.56 -12.75
CA ARG A 41 0.08 -3.39 -12.38
C ARG A 41 0.52 -3.39 -10.92
N VAL A 42 -0.31 -3.89 -10.00
CA VAL A 42 -0.01 -3.94 -8.55
C VAL A 42 1.17 -4.89 -8.24
N ILE A 43 1.31 -6.01 -8.96
CA ILE A 43 2.42 -6.95 -8.73
C ILE A 43 3.78 -6.38 -9.20
N ALA A 44 3.81 -5.39 -10.09
CA ALA A 44 5.07 -4.79 -10.52
C ALA A 44 5.67 -3.86 -9.46
N ILE A 45 4.85 -3.31 -8.56
CA ILE A 45 5.29 -2.42 -7.46
C ILE A 45 5.70 -3.28 -6.25
N LEU A 46 4.89 -4.28 -5.87
CA LEU A 46 5.21 -5.22 -4.77
C LEU A 46 6.49 -6.06 -4.98
N ALA A 47 6.94 -6.27 -6.23
CA ALA A 47 8.20 -6.97 -6.49
C ALA A 47 9.46 -6.11 -6.28
N ILE A 48 9.32 -4.79 -6.09
CA ILE A 48 10.45 -3.87 -5.92
C ILE A 48 10.84 -3.72 -4.45
N VAL A 49 9.93 -3.91 -3.48
CA VAL A 49 10.25 -3.64 -2.07
C VAL A 49 11.00 -4.78 -1.37
N VAL A 50 10.99 -6.01 -1.89
CA VAL A 50 11.88 -7.11 -1.41
C VAL A 50 13.06 -7.37 -2.36
N GLY A 51 13.14 -6.64 -3.49
CA GLY A 51 14.13 -6.85 -4.55
C GLY A 51 14.83 -5.59 -5.08
N GLY A 52 14.69 -4.44 -4.42
CA GLY A 52 15.14 -3.13 -4.89
C GLY A 52 16.51 -2.67 -4.40
N ILE A 53 17.35 -3.56 -3.86
CA ILE A 53 18.78 -3.26 -3.66
C ILE A 53 19.48 -3.44 -5.01
N LEU A 54 19.89 -2.30 -5.60
CA LEU A 54 20.81 -2.09 -6.75
C LEU A 54 20.15 -1.49 -8.01
N ILE A 55 19.99 -0.17 -8.05
CA ILE A 55 20.14 0.57 -9.31
C ILE A 55 21.16 1.70 -9.14
N LEU A 56 22.21 1.61 -9.95
CA LEU A 56 23.33 2.52 -10.15
C LEU A 56 22.80 3.89 -10.63
N GLY A 57 22.83 4.90 -9.78
CA GLY A 57 22.61 6.31 -10.13
C GLY A 57 23.77 7.16 -9.63
N THR A 58 24.32 8.02 -10.47
CA THR A 58 25.46 8.88 -10.14
C THR A 58 25.14 9.80 -8.97
N VAL A 59 25.76 9.56 -7.82
CA VAL A 59 25.70 10.43 -6.64
C VAL A 59 26.35 11.77 -6.98
N THR A 60 25.55 12.78 -7.34
CA THR A 60 25.95 14.17 -7.14
C THR A 60 25.89 14.43 -5.64
N ALA A 61 27.04 14.25 -4.98
CA ALA A 61 27.19 14.51 -3.56
C ALA A 61 26.89 15.99 -3.25
N GLY A 62 25.67 16.26 -2.77
CA GLY A 62 25.35 17.51 -2.09
C GLY A 62 26.11 17.55 -0.77
N ILE A 63 27.07 18.47 -0.63
CA ILE A 63 27.87 18.62 0.58
C ILE A 63 27.02 19.37 1.61
N PHE A 64 26.50 18.66 2.62
CA PHE A 64 25.88 19.29 3.79
C PHE A 64 26.92 19.70 4.82
N SER A 65 26.90 20.97 5.24
CA SER A 65 27.76 21.48 6.31
C SER A 65 27.09 21.28 7.67
N ALA A 66 27.48 20.23 8.41
CA ALA A 66 27.10 20.06 9.80
C ALA A 66 27.92 21.02 10.70
N VAL A 67 27.28 22.01 11.30
CA VAL A 67 27.91 22.87 12.33
C VAL A 67 27.84 22.15 13.68
N ARG A 68 28.98 21.65 14.20
CA ARG A 68 29.05 20.93 15.48
C ARG A 68 29.13 21.88 16.69
N ALA A 69 28.11 21.84 17.55
CA ALA A 69 28.23 22.11 18.98
C ALA A 69 27.49 20.99 19.77
N ALA A 70 27.98 20.64 20.96
CA ALA A 70 27.56 19.46 21.71
C ALA A 70 26.64 19.83 22.89
N THR A 71 25.36 19.47 22.79
CA THR A 71 24.32 19.36 23.84
C THR A 71 23.10 18.75 23.13
N LEU A 72 22.38 17.80 23.73
CA LEU A 72 21.13 17.13 23.24
C LEU A 72 20.72 17.61 21.84
N ARG A 73 21.25 16.96 20.80
CA ARG A 73 21.39 17.58 19.48
C ARG A 73 20.10 17.49 18.70
N THR A 74 19.37 18.59 18.69
CA THR A 74 18.54 18.93 17.54
C THR A 74 19.48 19.15 16.34
N GLU A 75 19.29 18.40 15.26
CA GLU A 75 20.02 18.57 13.99
C GLU A 75 19.01 18.87 12.88
N THR A 76 19.38 19.78 11.97
CA THR A 76 18.52 20.16 10.85
C THR A 76 19.21 19.86 9.54
N PHE A 77 18.55 19.06 8.71
CA PHE A 77 18.90 18.81 7.32
C PHE A 77 18.02 19.69 6.44
N THR A 78 18.53 20.12 5.29
CA THR A 78 17.77 20.95 4.35
C THR A 78 17.88 20.37 2.97
N ALA A 79 16.91 20.59 2.10
CA ALA A 79 17.00 20.18 0.70
C ALA A 79 16.34 21.26 -0.16
N ASP A 80 16.74 21.35 -1.44
CA ASP A 80 16.00 22.18 -2.38
C ASP A 80 14.67 21.49 -2.72
N ALA A 81 13.54 22.17 -2.56
CA ALA A 81 12.23 21.62 -2.88
C ALA A 81 11.61 22.22 -4.16
N ALA A 82 12.37 22.97 -4.94
CA ALA A 82 11.89 23.52 -6.20
C ALA A 82 11.53 22.42 -7.20
N GLY A 83 10.25 22.28 -7.55
CA GLY A 83 9.78 21.32 -8.54
C GLY A 83 9.68 19.88 -8.02
N ILE A 84 9.56 19.69 -6.69
CA ILE A 84 9.20 18.40 -6.12
C ILE A 84 7.79 18.02 -6.56
N ALA A 85 7.64 16.78 -6.99
CA ALA A 85 6.38 16.17 -7.42
C ALA A 85 6.07 14.89 -6.63
N ALA A 86 7.01 14.37 -5.83
CA ALA A 86 6.82 13.18 -5.02
C ALA A 86 7.51 13.27 -3.64
N LEU A 87 6.92 12.59 -2.65
CA LEU A 87 7.43 12.46 -1.29
C LEU A 87 7.58 10.99 -0.92
N ASP A 88 8.77 10.60 -0.47
CA ASP A 88 9.11 9.23 -0.09
C ASP A 88 9.60 9.24 1.37
N ILE A 89 8.86 8.59 2.27
CA ILE A 89 9.15 8.52 3.69
C ILE A 89 9.27 7.06 4.13
N ASP A 90 10.46 6.67 4.60
CA ASP A 90 10.68 5.38 5.26
C ASP A 90 11.16 5.61 6.69
N ILE A 91 10.38 5.19 7.68
CA ILE A 91 10.76 5.27 9.09
C ILE A 91 10.77 3.91 9.79
N SER A 92 11.81 3.71 10.60
CA SER A 92 12.08 2.43 11.28
C SER A 92 12.36 2.62 12.76
N GLY A 93 11.29 2.70 13.55
CA GLY A 93 11.33 2.81 15.01
C GLY A 93 11.39 4.26 15.53
N ALA A 94 10.89 5.21 14.76
CA ALA A 94 10.95 6.65 15.06
C ALA A 94 9.58 7.34 14.93
N SER A 95 9.48 8.57 15.42
CA SER A 95 8.30 9.43 15.25
C SER A 95 8.60 10.53 14.24
N LEU A 96 7.78 10.67 13.20
CA LEU A 96 7.91 11.73 12.20
C LEU A 96 6.59 12.50 12.07
N THR A 97 6.67 13.83 12.12
CA THR A 97 5.55 14.73 11.81
C THR A 97 5.87 15.54 10.56
N VAL A 98 4.95 15.58 9.60
CA VAL A 98 5.04 16.45 8.42
C VAL A 98 4.33 17.76 8.69
N GLU A 99 5.04 18.87 8.50
CA GLU A 99 4.53 20.23 8.66
C GLU A 99 4.81 21.06 7.41
N TYR A 100 4.12 22.20 7.28
CA TYR A 100 4.31 23.11 6.14
C TYR A 100 4.89 24.45 6.57
N GLY A 101 5.92 24.89 5.85
CA GLY A 101 6.65 26.12 6.09
C GLY A 101 7.17 26.76 4.81
N ARG A 102 8.36 27.35 4.89
CA ARG A 102 8.96 28.09 3.77
C ARG A 102 9.81 27.19 2.87
N ASP A 103 10.69 26.41 3.49
CA ASP A 103 11.74 25.64 2.83
C ASP A 103 11.64 24.17 3.27
N ALA A 104 12.16 23.26 2.46
CA ALA A 104 12.26 21.85 2.82
C ALA A 104 13.36 21.63 3.87
N ALA A 105 12.97 21.15 5.05
CA ALA A 105 13.89 20.88 6.15
C ALA A 105 13.42 19.68 6.97
N LEU A 106 14.36 18.85 7.41
CA LEU A 106 14.13 17.79 8.39
C LEU A 106 14.83 18.18 9.69
N THR A 107 14.08 18.38 10.77
CA THR A 107 14.62 18.67 12.10
C THR A 107 14.48 17.42 12.96
N VAL A 108 15.59 16.88 13.45
CA VAL A 108 15.64 15.66 14.25
C VAL A 108 16.07 15.99 15.67
N ASP A 109 15.33 15.50 16.66
CA ASP A 109 15.74 15.44 18.06
C ASP A 109 16.07 13.99 18.44
N GLY A 110 17.32 13.73 18.83
CA GLY A 110 17.82 12.40 19.15
C GLY A 110 18.96 11.93 18.24
N ALA A 111 18.87 10.70 17.74
CA ALA A 111 19.90 10.07 16.92
C ALA A 111 19.87 10.55 15.45
N ALA A 112 20.19 11.83 15.22
CA ALA A 112 20.23 12.42 13.88
C ALA A 112 21.11 11.68 12.85
N GLY A 113 22.12 10.92 13.31
CA GLY A 113 22.97 10.11 12.43
C GLY A 113 22.25 8.93 11.76
N ASP A 114 21.09 8.52 12.26
CA ASP A 114 20.27 7.45 11.69
C ASP A 114 19.30 7.98 10.60
N TRP A 115 19.21 9.30 10.44
CA TRP A 115 18.33 9.93 9.47
C TRP A 115 19.09 10.36 8.21
N ARG A 116 18.42 10.27 7.06
CA ARG A 116 18.84 10.90 5.82
C ARG A 116 17.70 11.70 5.23
N PHE A 117 18.05 12.86 4.69
CA PHE A 117 17.13 13.74 4.00
C PHE A 117 17.77 14.18 2.70
N GLU A 118 17.25 13.68 1.60
CA GLU A 118 17.87 13.79 0.29
C GLU A 118 16.83 14.10 -0.77
N ARG A 119 17.26 14.77 -1.82
CA ARG A 119 16.47 14.97 -3.02
C ARG A 119 17.07 14.16 -4.16
N ASP A 120 16.22 13.39 -4.83
CA ASP A 120 16.54 12.66 -6.04
C ASP A 120 15.59 13.09 -7.15
N GLY A 121 16.06 13.95 -8.06
CA GLY A 121 15.22 14.49 -9.13
C GLY A 121 14.06 15.35 -8.62
N ASP A 122 12.84 14.86 -8.79
CA ASP A 122 11.58 15.43 -8.33
C ASP A 122 11.03 14.75 -7.06
N VAL A 123 11.77 13.80 -6.49
CA VAL A 123 11.44 13.08 -5.27
C VAL A 123 12.19 13.66 -4.09
N LEU A 124 11.48 13.94 -3.01
CA LEU A 124 12.06 14.28 -1.72
C LEU A 124 11.98 13.05 -0.81
N ARG A 125 13.15 12.53 -0.38
CA ARG A 125 13.25 11.29 0.38
C ARG A 125 13.70 11.55 1.82
N VAL A 126 12.97 10.98 2.77
CA VAL A 126 13.31 10.91 4.20
C VAL A 126 13.45 9.45 4.57
N THR A 127 14.62 9.04 5.05
CA THR A 127 14.82 7.68 5.58
C THR A 127 15.35 7.71 7.00
N ASN A 128 14.91 6.76 7.82
CA ASN A 128 15.48 6.47 9.12
C ASN A 128 16.00 5.02 9.13
N GLU A 129 17.31 4.85 9.04
CA GLU A 129 17.97 3.55 9.10
C GLU A 129 18.57 3.33 10.49
N ARG A 130 17.80 2.71 11.38
CA ARG A 130 18.33 2.29 12.67
C ARG A 130 19.29 1.12 12.50
N SER A 131 20.58 1.37 12.68
CA SER A 131 21.59 0.31 12.58
C SER A 131 21.52 -0.64 13.78
N TRP A 132 20.86 -1.78 13.60
CA TRP A 132 20.70 -2.80 14.64
C TRP A 132 22.01 -3.47 15.11
N TRP A 133 23.11 -3.24 14.40
CA TRP A 133 24.42 -3.84 14.68
C TRP A 133 25.36 -2.91 15.46
N THR A 134 25.10 -1.60 15.48
CA THR A 134 25.95 -0.62 16.17
C THR A 134 25.48 -0.42 17.60
N GLY A 135 25.64 -1.45 18.42
CA GLY A 135 25.82 -1.28 19.87
C GLY A 135 24.56 -1.03 20.72
N TRP A 136 23.71 -2.04 20.88
CA TRP A 136 22.96 -2.23 22.14
C TRP A 136 22.13 -1.02 22.66
N HIS A 137 21.55 -0.21 21.77
CA HIS A 137 20.77 0.97 22.15
C HIS A 137 19.32 0.61 22.48
N TRP A 138 19.03 0.47 23.78
CA TRP A 138 17.68 0.39 24.35
C TRP A 138 17.34 1.74 24.99
N GLY A 139 16.52 2.56 24.33
CA GLY A 139 15.91 3.73 24.96
C GLY A 139 16.19 5.04 24.24
N GLY A 140 15.29 5.38 23.33
CA GLY A 140 15.15 6.66 22.66
C GLY A 140 14.14 6.49 21.53
N THR A 141 13.00 7.16 21.61
CA THR A 141 12.15 7.40 20.44
C THR A 141 12.71 8.65 19.80
N ASP A 142 13.43 8.48 18.68
CA ASP A 142 13.88 9.62 17.89
C ASP A 142 12.65 10.32 17.32
N GLU A 143 12.60 11.63 17.45
CA GLU A 143 11.50 12.47 16.98
C GLU A 143 12.01 13.37 15.87
N ALA A 144 11.27 13.46 14.78
CA ALA A 144 11.62 14.30 13.66
C ALA A 144 10.41 15.08 13.16
N VAL A 145 10.70 16.28 12.64
CA VAL A 145 9.73 17.14 11.97
C VAL A 145 10.23 17.42 10.56
N LEU A 146 9.49 16.95 9.56
CA LEU A 146 9.71 17.29 8.15
C LEU A 146 8.89 18.53 7.82
N THR A 147 9.54 19.67 7.66
CA THR A 147 8.92 20.88 7.13
C THR A 147 9.01 20.87 5.60
N LEU A 148 7.87 20.93 4.92
CA LEU A 148 7.75 21.04 3.47
C LEU A 148 7.37 22.47 3.08
N PRO A 149 7.69 22.96 1.86
CA PRO A 149 7.17 24.23 1.39
C PRO A 149 5.64 24.24 1.36
N SER A 150 5.03 25.30 1.89
CA SER A 150 3.58 25.51 1.94
C SER A 150 2.86 25.44 0.59
N ALA A 151 3.58 25.64 -0.52
CA ALA A 151 3.03 25.42 -1.86
C ALA A 151 2.64 23.96 -2.13
N LEU A 152 3.36 23.00 -1.53
CA LEU A 152 3.09 21.57 -1.66
C LEU A 152 1.81 21.16 -0.93
N GLN A 153 1.38 21.92 0.10
CA GLN A 153 0.15 21.62 0.84
C GLN A 153 -1.11 21.60 -0.05
N ARG A 154 -1.09 22.29 -1.19
CA ARG A 154 -2.24 22.38 -2.11
C ARG A 154 -1.95 21.78 -3.48
N THR A 155 -0.79 21.16 -3.64
CA THR A 155 -0.38 20.56 -4.90
C THR A 155 -0.49 19.07 -4.74
N ALA A 156 -1.30 18.42 -5.57
CA ALA A 156 -1.39 16.97 -5.59
C ALA A 156 -0.04 16.39 -6.03
N ILE A 157 0.68 15.80 -5.09
CA ILE A 157 1.95 15.10 -5.30
C ILE A 157 1.77 13.60 -5.09
N ASP A 158 2.66 12.79 -5.63
CA ASP A 158 2.69 11.37 -5.31
C ASP A 158 3.36 11.18 -3.92
N ALA A 159 2.90 10.23 -3.11
CA ALA A 159 3.42 9.99 -1.77
C ALA A 159 3.53 8.49 -1.45
N GLU A 160 4.70 8.08 -0.96
CA GLU A 160 4.99 6.71 -0.54
C GLU A 160 5.44 6.74 0.93
N PHE A 161 4.68 6.09 1.81
CA PHE A 161 4.90 6.08 3.25
C PHE A 161 5.14 4.66 3.79
N GLY A 162 6.41 4.34 4.04
CA GLY A 162 6.85 3.11 4.69
C GLY A 162 7.07 3.31 6.20
N VAL A 163 6.39 2.52 7.02
CA VAL A 163 6.57 2.52 8.49
C VAL A 163 6.80 1.10 8.98
N SER A 164 8.05 0.80 9.36
CA SER A 164 8.43 -0.51 9.91
C SER A 164 8.46 -0.55 11.44
N GLY A 165 8.11 0.57 12.07
CA GLY A 165 7.97 0.75 13.51
C GLY A 165 7.90 2.24 13.86
N GLY A 166 7.12 2.61 14.86
CA GLY A 166 7.02 4.02 15.30
C GLY A 166 5.73 4.70 14.85
N VAL A 167 5.79 6.02 14.61
CA VAL A 167 4.62 6.87 14.36
C VAL A 167 4.89 7.82 13.20
N LEU A 168 3.98 7.90 12.24
CA LEU A 168 3.94 8.94 11.22
C LEU A 168 2.65 9.76 11.38
N HIS A 169 2.79 11.08 11.40
CA HIS A 169 1.69 12.02 11.26
C HIS A 169 1.94 12.90 10.05
N ALA A 170 1.03 12.89 9.06
CA ALA A 170 1.19 13.71 7.87
C ALA A 170 -0.14 14.24 7.32
N ASP A 171 -0.16 15.53 7.02
CA ASP A 171 -1.26 16.18 6.33
C ASP A 171 -0.84 16.54 4.91
N GLY A 172 -1.73 16.48 3.91
CA GLY A 172 -1.36 16.90 2.56
C GLY A 172 -2.41 16.75 1.47
N THR A 173 -1.98 17.08 0.26
CA THR A 173 -2.75 16.86 -0.97
C THR A 173 -1.97 15.88 -1.83
N TYR A 174 -2.55 14.71 -2.07
CA TYR A 174 -1.92 13.61 -2.77
C TYR A 174 -2.66 13.32 -4.08
N LYS A 175 -1.91 12.94 -5.11
CA LYS A 175 -2.48 12.31 -6.30
C LYS A 175 -2.59 10.82 -6.02
N ASP A 176 -1.44 10.17 -5.89
CA ASP A 176 -1.33 8.76 -5.52
C ASP A 176 -0.72 8.69 -4.12
N LEU A 177 -1.41 8.03 -3.18
CA LEU A 177 -0.97 7.85 -1.79
C LEU A 177 -0.83 6.36 -1.48
N ASP A 178 0.41 5.91 -1.38
CA ASP A 178 0.78 4.52 -1.10
C ASP A 178 1.30 4.39 0.33
N ILE A 179 0.69 3.50 1.13
CA ILE A 179 0.99 3.33 2.55
C ILE A 179 1.38 1.88 2.84
N GLU A 180 2.60 1.68 3.32
CA GLU A 180 3.10 0.39 3.78
C GLU A 180 3.38 0.43 5.29
N LEU A 181 2.53 -0.24 6.09
CA LEU A 181 2.67 -0.32 7.55
C LEU A 181 3.03 -1.73 7.98
N ALA A 182 4.32 -1.99 8.23
CA ALA A 182 4.74 -3.26 8.81
C ALA A 182 4.38 -3.32 10.31
N ALA A 183 4.71 -2.24 11.05
CA ALA A 183 4.45 -2.11 12.48
C ALA A 183 4.34 -0.63 12.92
N GLY A 184 3.53 -0.34 13.94
CA GLY A 184 3.42 1.01 14.51
C GLY A 184 2.09 1.68 14.17
N SER A 185 2.11 3.00 13.93
CA SER A 185 0.91 3.75 13.57
C SER A 185 1.14 4.88 12.57
N ILE A 186 0.12 5.11 11.76
CA ILE A 186 0.06 6.20 10.79
C ILE A 186 -1.24 6.98 11.05
N GLU A 187 -1.15 8.31 11.07
CA GLU A 187 -2.30 9.22 11.09
C GLU A 187 -2.16 10.23 9.96
N LEU A 188 -3.18 10.30 9.11
CA LEU A 188 -3.17 11.11 7.91
C LEU A 188 -4.44 11.95 7.77
N SER A 189 -4.30 13.17 7.26
CA SER A 189 -5.45 13.97 6.86
C SER A 189 -5.21 14.75 5.57
N GLY A 190 -6.28 15.11 4.85
CA GLY A 190 -6.23 15.97 3.68
C GLY A 190 -6.99 15.42 2.49
N THR A 191 -6.38 15.39 1.31
CA THR A 191 -7.01 14.93 0.06
C THR A 191 -6.13 13.90 -0.63
N ALA A 192 -6.70 12.87 -1.23
CA ALA A 192 -5.99 11.94 -2.10
C ALA A 192 -6.90 11.56 -3.28
N HIS A 193 -6.37 11.30 -4.47
CA HIS A 193 -7.17 10.80 -5.58
C HIS A 193 -7.19 9.26 -5.59
N ASP A 194 -6.01 8.64 -5.48
CA ASP A 194 -5.81 7.21 -5.36
C ASP A 194 -5.18 6.90 -3.99
N LEU A 195 -5.73 5.90 -3.29
CA LEU A 195 -5.26 5.44 -1.98
C LEU A 195 -4.96 3.93 -2.03
N ASP A 196 -3.74 3.54 -1.69
CA ASP A 196 -3.33 2.15 -1.48
C ASP A 196 -2.79 1.98 -0.05
N VAL A 197 -3.32 1.00 0.69
CA VAL A 197 -2.89 0.71 2.07
C VAL A 197 -2.58 -0.78 2.22
N ASP A 198 -1.31 -1.10 2.44
CA ASP A 198 -0.87 -2.41 2.94
C ASP A 198 -0.50 -2.30 4.42
N ALA A 199 -1.37 -2.81 5.29
CA ALA A 199 -1.15 -2.86 6.73
C ALA A 199 -0.92 -4.31 7.19
N SER A 200 0.30 -4.59 7.62
CA SER A 200 0.67 -5.90 8.17
C SER A 200 0.29 -6.06 9.64
N ALA A 201 0.77 -5.18 10.52
CA ALA A 201 0.49 -5.25 11.95
C ALA A 201 0.61 -3.87 12.63
N GLY A 202 -0.43 -3.05 12.54
CA GLY A 202 -0.39 -1.72 13.15
C GLY A 202 -1.74 -1.03 13.22
N ARG A 203 -1.70 0.30 13.37
CA ARG A 203 -2.89 1.15 13.34
C ARG A 203 -2.73 2.24 12.28
N THR A 204 -3.58 2.21 11.26
CA THR A 204 -3.69 3.30 10.28
C THR A 204 -4.97 4.08 10.53
N VAL A 205 -4.86 5.40 10.61
CA VAL A 205 -6.01 6.31 10.62
C VAL A 205 -5.85 7.30 9.48
N PHE A 206 -6.93 7.50 8.72
CA PHE A 206 -6.94 8.53 7.69
C PHE A 206 -8.30 9.23 7.62
N ASP A 207 -8.25 10.52 7.31
CA ASP A 207 -9.40 11.36 6.98
C ASP A 207 -9.10 12.07 5.65
N LEU A 208 -9.65 11.55 4.55
CA LEU A 208 -9.28 11.95 3.20
C LEU A 208 -10.51 12.38 2.40
N ASP A 209 -10.36 13.51 1.72
CA ASP A 209 -11.35 14.07 0.82
C ASP A 209 -11.05 13.68 -0.63
N ASP A 210 -12.12 13.47 -1.39
CA ASP A 210 -12.13 13.32 -2.86
C ASP A 210 -11.31 12.13 -3.40
N VAL A 211 -11.31 11.02 -2.66
CA VAL A 211 -10.73 9.74 -3.10
C VAL A 211 -11.60 9.10 -4.19
N ASP A 212 -11.04 8.86 -5.37
CA ASP A 212 -11.69 8.17 -6.48
C ASP A 212 -11.55 6.64 -6.34
N THR A 213 -10.35 6.16 -6.01
CA THR A 213 -10.06 4.73 -5.84
C THR A 213 -9.37 4.48 -4.50
N ALA A 214 -9.84 3.47 -3.76
CA ALA A 214 -9.22 3.01 -2.52
C ALA A 214 -9.00 1.48 -2.53
N ASP A 215 -7.76 1.05 -2.33
CA ASP A 215 -7.38 -0.36 -2.09
C ASP A 215 -6.79 -0.50 -0.68
N ILE A 216 -7.32 -1.44 0.10
CA ILE A 216 -6.93 -1.65 1.49
C ILE A 216 -6.70 -3.13 1.75
N ILE A 217 -5.44 -3.50 1.94
CA ILE A 217 -4.99 -4.83 2.33
C ILE A 217 -4.61 -4.79 3.81
N LEU A 218 -5.32 -5.58 4.63
CA LEU A 218 -5.09 -5.67 6.06
C LEU A 218 -4.78 -7.11 6.47
N SER A 219 -3.51 -7.40 6.73
CA SER A 219 -3.10 -8.70 7.25
C SER A 219 -3.55 -8.86 8.71
N ALA A 220 -3.13 -7.95 9.58
CA ALA A 220 -3.48 -7.88 10.99
C ALA A 220 -3.40 -6.44 11.51
N GLY A 221 -4.05 -6.16 12.65
CA GLY A 221 -4.11 -4.82 13.22
C GLY A 221 -5.44 -4.11 12.93
N ALA A 222 -5.41 -2.78 12.78
CA ALA A 222 -6.59 -1.97 12.62
C ALA A 222 -6.41 -0.82 11.61
N VAL A 223 -7.39 -0.64 10.73
CA VAL A 223 -7.51 0.53 9.86
C VAL A 223 -8.82 1.24 10.21
N THR A 224 -8.74 2.55 10.43
CA THR A 224 -9.92 3.40 10.66
C THR A 224 -9.86 4.58 9.70
N GLY A 225 -10.73 4.59 8.70
CA GLY A 225 -10.75 5.60 7.65
C GLY A 225 -12.05 6.38 7.61
N THR A 226 -11.97 7.64 7.19
CA THR A 226 -13.11 8.43 6.73
C THR A 226 -12.79 8.94 5.34
N LEU A 227 -13.68 8.69 4.39
CA LEU A 227 -13.64 9.27 3.06
C LEU A 227 -14.79 10.27 2.94
N THR A 228 -14.48 11.51 2.55
CA THR A 228 -15.50 12.55 2.32
C THR A 228 -15.37 13.18 0.93
N GLY A 229 -16.26 14.12 0.60
CA GLY A 229 -16.30 14.76 -0.72
C GLY A 229 -17.03 13.90 -1.77
N GLU A 230 -16.44 13.77 -2.95
CA GLU A 230 -16.97 12.91 -4.01
C GLU A 230 -16.91 11.43 -3.61
N ALA A 231 -17.95 10.67 -3.99
CA ALA A 231 -18.00 9.25 -3.65
C ALA A 231 -17.02 8.45 -4.53
N PRO A 232 -16.17 7.59 -3.93
CA PRO A 232 -15.22 6.79 -4.69
C PRO A 232 -15.92 5.94 -5.75
N THR A 233 -15.31 5.80 -6.92
CA THR A 233 -15.80 4.91 -7.96
C THR A 233 -15.51 3.45 -7.62
N GLU A 234 -14.41 3.17 -6.90
CA GLU A 234 -14.03 1.82 -6.46
C GLU A 234 -13.40 1.83 -5.06
N VAL A 235 -13.89 0.93 -4.20
CA VAL A 235 -13.30 0.61 -2.89
C VAL A 235 -13.10 -0.90 -2.80
N THR A 236 -11.86 -1.35 -2.61
CA THR A 236 -11.51 -2.74 -2.37
C THR A 236 -10.92 -2.89 -0.97
N ALA A 237 -11.35 -3.93 -0.24
CA ALA A 237 -10.86 -4.21 1.10
C ALA A 237 -10.63 -5.71 1.31
N ASP A 238 -9.37 -6.10 1.47
CA ASP A 238 -8.93 -7.47 1.76
C ASP A 238 -8.47 -7.59 3.22
N VAL A 239 -9.35 -8.11 4.10
CA VAL A 239 -9.09 -8.23 5.55
C VAL A 239 -8.82 -9.68 5.93
N SER A 240 -7.57 -9.97 6.31
CA SER A 240 -7.19 -11.32 6.77
C SER A 240 -7.60 -11.56 8.22
N ALA A 241 -6.96 -10.91 9.20
CA ALA A 241 -7.21 -11.14 10.64
C ALA A 241 -7.35 -9.84 11.46
N GLY A 242 -7.40 -8.68 10.80
CA GLY A 242 -7.51 -7.37 11.44
C GLY A 242 -8.94 -6.83 11.56
N ARG A 243 -9.05 -5.55 11.90
CA ARG A 243 -10.28 -4.78 11.88
C ARG A 243 -10.19 -3.59 10.92
N LEU A 244 -11.06 -3.55 9.93
CA LEU A 244 -11.31 -2.38 9.11
C LEU A 244 -12.59 -1.68 9.59
N GLN A 245 -12.50 -0.38 9.79
CA GLN A 245 -13.64 0.53 9.97
C GLN A 245 -13.49 1.65 8.96
N LEU A 246 -14.45 1.83 8.05
CA LEU A 246 -14.37 2.85 7.02
C LEU A 246 -15.70 3.57 6.91
N THR A 247 -15.68 4.88 6.98
CA THR A 247 -16.85 5.73 6.72
C THR A 247 -16.79 6.21 5.29
N LEU A 248 -17.87 6.03 4.52
CA LEU A 248 -17.97 6.42 3.12
C LEU A 248 -19.07 7.47 2.93
N PRO A 249 -19.00 8.31 1.87
CA PRO A 249 -20.05 9.27 1.56
C PRO A 249 -21.46 8.64 1.45
N ASP A 250 -22.50 9.38 1.87
CA ASP A 250 -23.88 8.90 1.86
C ASP A 250 -24.47 8.87 0.43
N THR A 251 -24.08 7.84 -0.34
CA THR A 251 -24.61 7.52 -1.67
C THR A 251 -24.93 6.03 -1.79
N ALA A 252 -25.48 5.62 -2.93
CA ALA A 252 -25.74 4.22 -3.22
C ALA A 252 -24.48 3.53 -3.79
N TYR A 253 -24.20 2.32 -3.33
CA TYR A 253 -23.05 1.52 -3.76
C TYR A 253 -23.48 0.14 -4.26
N ALA A 254 -22.78 -0.36 -5.27
CA ALA A 254 -22.84 -1.75 -5.68
C ALA A 254 -21.86 -2.56 -4.82
N ILE A 255 -22.39 -3.32 -3.87
CA ILE A 255 -21.60 -4.03 -2.86
C ILE A 255 -21.41 -5.50 -3.26
N ALA A 256 -20.18 -5.99 -3.19
CA ALA A 256 -19.82 -7.40 -3.30
C ALA A 256 -18.98 -7.81 -2.10
N SER A 257 -19.29 -8.96 -1.50
CA SER A 257 -18.53 -9.44 -0.34
C SER A 257 -18.28 -10.94 -0.37
N ASP A 258 -17.10 -11.37 0.09
CA ASP A 258 -16.75 -12.76 0.37
C ASP A 258 -16.22 -12.88 1.80
N VAL A 259 -16.91 -13.63 2.66
CA VAL A 259 -16.54 -13.78 4.06
C VAL A 259 -16.40 -15.27 4.38
N SER A 260 -15.23 -15.66 4.88
CA SER A 260 -14.93 -17.05 5.23
C SER A 260 -15.22 -17.37 6.70
N ALA A 261 -14.44 -16.83 7.63
CA ALA A 261 -14.52 -17.07 9.07
C ALA A 261 -14.51 -15.77 9.91
N GLY A 262 -14.69 -14.62 9.25
CA GLY A 262 -14.75 -13.30 9.87
C GLY A 262 -16.14 -12.69 9.82
N GLU A 263 -16.19 -11.36 9.84
CA GLU A 263 -17.44 -10.61 9.81
C GLU A 263 -17.38 -9.40 8.88
N PHE A 264 -18.47 -9.16 8.14
CA PHE A 264 -18.70 -7.94 7.39
C PHE A 264 -20.04 -7.33 7.81
N ARG A 265 -20.04 -6.06 8.20
CA ARG A 265 -21.25 -5.27 8.49
C ARG A 265 -21.20 -3.96 7.71
N HIS A 266 -22.35 -3.46 7.29
CA HIS A 266 -22.43 -2.13 6.72
C HIS A 266 -23.74 -1.41 7.03
N THR A 267 -23.71 -0.08 6.97
CA THR A 267 -24.90 0.80 7.00
C THR A 267 -25.12 1.58 5.70
N LEU A 268 -24.33 1.25 4.66
CA LEU A 268 -24.41 1.85 3.31
C LEU A 268 -25.72 1.54 2.60
N THR A 269 -26.12 2.44 1.69
CA THR A 269 -27.24 2.22 0.77
C THR A 269 -26.80 1.32 -0.39
N GLU A 270 -27.47 0.19 -0.60
CA GLU A 270 -27.11 -0.77 -1.65
C GLU A 270 -27.93 -0.55 -2.93
N ASP A 271 -27.23 -0.40 -4.07
CA ASP A 271 -27.80 -0.42 -5.41
C ASP A 271 -26.85 -1.17 -6.36
N PRO A 272 -27.20 -2.40 -6.82
CA PRO A 272 -26.38 -3.17 -7.75
C PRO A 272 -26.10 -2.48 -9.10
N ALA A 273 -26.89 -1.46 -9.47
CA ALA A 273 -26.70 -0.67 -10.68
C ALA A 273 -25.84 0.60 -10.44
N SER A 274 -25.43 0.87 -9.20
CA SER A 274 -24.61 2.02 -8.88
C SER A 274 -23.28 2.00 -9.64
N PRO A 275 -22.79 3.16 -10.10
CA PRO A 275 -21.44 3.29 -10.65
C PRO A 275 -20.35 3.16 -9.57
N HIS A 276 -20.68 3.36 -8.29
CA HIS A 276 -19.74 3.28 -7.17
C HIS A 276 -19.69 1.85 -6.64
N ARG A 277 -18.51 1.23 -6.65
CA ARG A 277 -18.34 -0.19 -6.32
C ARG A 277 -17.59 -0.37 -5.01
N VAL A 278 -18.05 -1.34 -4.22
CA VAL A 278 -17.39 -1.75 -2.98
C VAL A 278 -17.20 -3.26 -3.02
N SER A 279 -15.96 -3.74 -2.96
CA SER A 279 -15.60 -5.16 -2.84
C SER A 279 -14.93 -5.41 -1.50
N VAL A 280 -15.46 -6.34 -0.70
CA VAL A 280 -14.90 -6.67 0.61
C VAL A 280 -14.67 -8.16 0.75
N GLN A 281 -13.44 -8.54 1.07
CA GLN A 281 -13.03 -9.90 1.33
C GLN A 281 -12.58 -10.00 2.78
N VAL A 282 -13.16 -10.94 3.54
CA VAL A 282 -12.82 -11.13 4.96
C VAL A 282 -12.51 -12.59 5.24
N SER A 283 -11.27 -12.89 5.62
CA SER A 283 -10.87 -14.25 5.96
C SER A 283 -11.26 -14.62 7.39
N ALA A 284 -10.76 -13.91 8.40
CA ALA A 284 -10.98 -14.17 9.82
C ALA A 284 -11.09 -12.89 10.67
N GLY A 285 -10.99 -11.71 10.04
CA GLY A 285 -11.09 -10.41 10.69
C GLY A 285 -12.51 -9.84 10.72
N ALA A 286 -12.61 -8.52 10.85
CA ALA A 286 -13.88 -7.80 10.76
C ALA A 286 -13.75 -6.56 9.86
N ALA A 287 -14.72 -6.36 8.97
CA ALA A 287 -14.87 -5.14 8.19
C ALA A 287 -16.22 -4.49 8.51
N ILE A 288 -16.20 -3.20 8.85
CA ILE A 288 -17.39 -2.39 9.15
C ILE A 288 -17.34 -1.18 8.23
N LEU A 289 -18.38 -1.01 7.41
CA LEU A 289 -18.53 0.15 6.53
C LEU A 289 -19.72 0.99 6.96
N ASP A 290 -19.48 2.23 7.33
CA ASP A 290 -20.52 3.14 7.77
C ASP A 290 -20.79 4.24 6.75
N ARG A 291 -22.05 4.67 6.69
CA ARG A 291 -22.42 5.88 5.94
C ARG A 291 -22.01 7.13 6.72
N GLY A 292 -21.43 8.11 6.02
CA GLY A 292 -21.06 9.43 6.53
C GLY A 292 -22.23 10.38 6.72
#